data_AF-A0AA42ZU72-F1
#
_entry.id   AF-A0AA42ZU72-F1
#
_cell.length_a   1.000
_cell.length_b   1.000
_cell.length_c   1.000
_cell.angle_alpha   90.00
_cell.angle_beta   90.00
_cell.angle_gamma   90.00
#
_symmetry.space_group_name_H-M   'P 1'
#
loop_
_entity.id
_entity.type
_entity.pdbx_description
1 polymer ?
#
loop_
_entity_poly.entity_id
_entity_poly.type
_entity_poly.pdbx_seq_one_letter_code
_entity_poly.pdbx_strand_id
1 'polypeptide(L)'
;MAVGTYVQPDFQTQTGTGYKTNLDNAISVSAIAGKWFAPHEASPPGLSVVVDKGRIYDPYQAPSFFGPGPVTVSFVAPTTNPRIDRLAIDPKTGTIVHHQGPESATPPAPGIPADELPCAKVALSVGMSEITNQEITDERVLNRVGLGNAAGQDHAPLSKAAAYTVQL
;
A
#
# COMPACT_ATOMS: atom_id res chain seq x y z
N MET A 1 -6.49 14.73 -12.94
CA MET A 1 -7.30 15.27 -11.82
C MET A 1 -6.96 16.74 -11.69
N ALA A 2 -7.94 17.62 -11.52
CA ALA A 2 -7.66 18.99 -11.13
C ALA A 2 -7.04 18.96 -9.72
N VAL A 3 -5.89 19.62 -9.54
CA VAL A 3 -5.21 19.70 -8.24
C VAL A 3 -5.82 20.87 -7.48
N GLY A 4 -6.39 20.61 -6.31
CA GLY A 4 -6.83 21.67 -5.39
C GLY A 4 -5.66 22.24 -4.59
N THR A 5 -5.77 23.48 -4.11
CA THR A 5 -4.82 24.02 -3.14
C THR A 5 -4.99 23.30 -1.82
N TYR A 6 -3.91 22.74 -1.26
CA TYR A 6 -3.99 22.10 0.06
C TYR A 6 -4.44 23.12 1.12
N VAL A 7 -5.52 22.79 1.81
CA VAL A 7 -6.03 23.51 2.98
C VAL A 7 -6.35 22.47 4.03
N GLN A 8 -5.78 22.62 5.24
CA GLN A 8 -6.10 21.75 6.36
C GLN A 8 -7.61 21.87 6.68
N PRO A 9 -8.39 20.79 6.57
CA PRO A 9 -9.80 20.81 6.95
C PRO A 9 -9.94 21.07 8.44
N ASP A 10 -10.87 21.95 8.82
CA ASP A 10 -11.16 22.33 10.20
C ASP A 10 -12.68 22.34 10.41
N PHE A 11 -13.18 21.32 11.10
CA PHE A 11 -14.61 21.15 11.36
C PHE A 11 -15.18 22.14 12.40
N GLN A 12 -14.31 22.84 13.14
CA GLN A 12 -14.73 23.76 14.21
C GLN A 12 -14.97 25.17 13.68
N THR A 13 -14.21 25.60 12.67
CA THR A 13 -14.23 26.99 12.18
C THR A 13 -14.79 27.16 10.78
N GLN A 14 -14.91 26.07 10.00
CA GLN A 14 -15.37 26.14 8.61
C GLN A 14 -16.88 25.89 8.50
N THR A 15 -17.51 26.52 7.50
CA THR A 15 -18.90 26.21 7.14
C THR A 15 -18.99 24.81 6.53
N GLY A 16 -20.18 24.20 6.53
CA GLY A 16 -20.36 22.85 5.97
C GLY A 16 -19.89 22.71 4.52
N THR A 17 -20.15 23.72 3.68
CA THR A 17 -19.65 23.76 2.29
C THR A 17 -18.14 23.96 2.23
N GLY A 18 -17.60 24.89 3.03
CA GLY A 18 -16.15 25.16 3.07
C GLY A 18 -15.34 23.95 3.54
N TYR A 19 -15.82 23.23 4.56
CA TYR A 19 -15.19 22.02 5.07
C TYR A 19 -15.14 20.91 4.01
N LYS A 20 -16.24 20.66 3.30
CA LYS A 20 -16.30 19.66 2.21
C LYS A 20 -15.31 19.99 1.09
N THR A 21 -15.29 21.24 0.62
CA THR A 21 -14.31 21.68 -0.40
C THR A 21 -12.88 21.48 0.08
N ASN A 22 -12.58 21.79 1.33
CA ASN A 22 -11.23 21.63 1.88
C ASN A 22 -10.83 20.16 2.07
N LEU A 23 -11.78 19.27 2.41
CA LEU A 23 -11.56 17.83 2.40
C LEU A 23 -11.19 17.34 1.00
N ASP A 24 -11.95 17.71 -0.02
CA ASP A 24 -11.67 17.31 -1.41
C ASP A 24 -10.30 17.82 -1.88
N ASN A 25 -9.97 19.08 -1.55
CA ASN A 25 -8.68 19.67 -1.85
C ASN A 25 -7.54 18.92 -1.15
N ALA A 26 -7.65 18.68 0.16
CA ALA A 26 -6.65 17.96 0.94
C ALA A 26 -6.46 16.52 0.43
N ILE A 27 -7.55 15.81 0.14
CA ILE A 27 -7.52 14.46 -0.44
C ILE A 27 -6.91 14.49 -1.84
N SER A 28 -7.21 15.48 -2.68
CA SER A 28 -6.66 15.57 -4.03
C SER A 28 -5.13 15.68 -4.04
N VAL A 29 -4.56 16.41 -3.08
CA VAL A 29 -3.12 16.56 -2.91
C VAL A 29 -2.52 15.31 -2.27
N SER A 30 -3.10 14.80 -1.18
CA SER A 30 -2.59 13.62 -0.46
C SER A 30 -2.76 12.30 -1.21
N ALA A 31 -3.71 12.23 -2.14
CA ALA A 31 -3.96 11.06 -3.00
C ALA A 31 -2.73 10.67 -3.83
N ILE A 32 -1.81 11.61 -4.07
CA ILE A 32 -0.55 11.30 -4.77
C ILE A 32 0.28 10.25 -4.03
N ALA A 33 0.14 10.11 -2.71
CA ALA A 33 0.90 9.13 -1.94
C ALA A 33 0.04 7.94 -1.47
N GLY A 34 -1.22 8.18 -1.09
CA GLY A 34 -2.06 7.13 -0.52
C GLY A 34 -2.57 6.08 -1.52
N LYS A 35 -2.67 6.44 -2.81
CA LYS A 35 -3.27 5.56 -3.84
C LYS A 35 -2.28 4.62 -4.54
N TRP A 36 -0.98 4.85 -4.42
CA TRP A 36 0.00 4.10 -5.20
C TRP A 36 0.05 2.64 -4.74
N PHE A 37 -0.12 1.72 -5.70
CA PHE A 37 -0.14 0.28 -5.44
C PHE A 37 -1.21 -0.15 -4.45
N ALA A 38 -2.30 0.60 -4.30
CA ALA A 38 -3.37 0.24 -3.38
C ALA A 38 -4.03 -1.08 -3.81
N PRO A 39 -4.00 -2.14 -2.97
CA PRO A 39 -4.68 -3.38 -3.26
C PRO A 39 -6.17 -3.25 -2.92
N HIS A 40 -7.05 -3.79 -3.77
CA HIS A 40 -8.49 -3.84 -3.54
C HIS A 40 -9.14 -4.99 -4.31
N GLU A 41 -10.38 -5.33 -3.94
CA GLU A 41 -11.19 -6.32 -4.65
C GLU A 41 -11.47 -5.93 -6.11
N ALA A 42 -11.64 -6.91 -6.99
CA ALA A 42 -12.16 -6.66 -8.33
C ALA A 42 -13.63 -6.20 -8.30
N SER A 43 -14.08 -5.53 -9.37
CA SER A 43 -15.48 -5.12 -9.53
C SER A 43 -16.04 -5.71 -10.84
N PRO A 44 -16.95 -6.71 -10.80
CA PRO A 44 -17.46 -7.39 -9.60
C PRO A 44 -16.39 -8.27 -8.91
N PRO A 45 -16.57 -8.61 -7.61
CA PRO A 45 -15.65 -9.51 -6.91
C PRO A 45 -15.53 -10.88 -7.59
N GLY A 46 -14.33 -11.44 -7.52
CA GLY A 46 -13.98 -12.76 -8.02
C GLY A 46 -12.68 -13.21 -7.35
N LEU A 47 -12.11 -14.34 -7.78
CA LEU A 47 -10.79 -14.82 -7.30
C LEU A 47 -9.63 -13.99 -7.86
N SER A 48 -9.68 -12.67 -7.69
CA SER A 48 -8.63 -11.77 -8.10
C SER A 48 -8.56 -10.52 -7.22
N VAL A 49 -7.34 -10.04 -7.02
CA VAL A 49 -7.06 -8.74 -6.40
C VAL A 49 -6.58 -7.78 -7.48
N VAL A 50 -7.10 -6.55 -7.45
CA VAL A 50 -6.61 -5.45 -8.28
C VAL A 50 -5.63 -4.64 -7.45
N VAL A 51 -4.49 -4.30 -8.03
CA VAL A 51 -3.51 -3.39 -7.44
C VAL A 51 -3.42 -2.16 -8.30
N ASP A 52 -3.73 -1.00 -7.75
CA ASP A 52 -3.73 0.27 -8.45
C ASP A 52 -2.34 0.66 -8.98
N LYS A 53 -2.32 1.46 -10.04
CA LYS A 53 -1.08 2.00 -10.58
C LYS A 53 -0.35 2.86 -9.54
N GLY A 54 0.91 2.55 -9.27
CA GLY A 54 1.77 3.37 -8.41
C GLY A 54 2.98 3.97 -9.12
N ARG A 55 3.76 4.77 -8.38
CA ARG A 55 5.06 5.27 -8.82
C ARG A 55 6.16 4.85 -7.87
N ILE A 56 7.33 4.57 -8.43
CA ILE A 56 8.56 4.28 -7.68
C ILE A 56 9.63 5.25 -8.18
N TYR A 57 10.40 5.81 -7.25
CA TYR A 57 11.54 6.65 -7.58
C TYR A 57 12.67 5.77 -8.14
N ASP A 58 13.06 6.02 -9.39
CA ASP A 58 14.27 5.47 -9.99
C ASP A 58 15.22 6.63 -10.34
N PRO A 59 16.39 6.75 -9.69
CA PRO A 59 17.33 7.82 -9.99
C PRO A 59 17.95 7.72 -11.39
N TYR A 60 17.81 6.60 -12.10
CA TYR A 60 18.48 6.32 -13.38
C TYR A 60 17.57 6.40 -14.62
N GLN A 61 16.25 6.31 -14.46
CA GLN A 61 15.29 6.23 -15.59
C GLN A 61 14.31 7.43 -15.68
N ALA A 62 14.64 8.56 -15.06
CA ALA A 62 13.80 9.76 -14.79
C ALA A 62 13.08 9.67 -13.43
N PRO A 63 12.80 10.81 -12.74
CA PRO A 63 12.62 10.86 -11.28
C PRO A 63 11.38 10.15 -10.72
N SER A 64 10.63 9.40 -11.52
CA SER A 64 9.66 8.40 -11.07
C SER A 64 9.25 7.53 -12.26
N PHE A 65 9.37 6.21 -12.14
CA PHE A 65 8.75 5.28 -13.07
C PHE A 65 7.30 5.01 -12.65
N PHE A 66 6.42 4.84 -13.63
CA PHE A 66 5.05 4.41 -13.44
C PHE A 66 5.01 2.89 -13.53
N GLY A 67 4.66 2.19 -12.44
CA GLY A 67 4.36 0.76 -12.51
C GLY A 67 3.32 0.47 -13.62
N PRO A 68 3.32 -0.72 -14.23
CA PRO A 68 2.47 -1.04 -15.38
C PRO A 68 0.98 -1.10 -14.98
N GLY A 69 0.29 0.05 -15.00
CA GLY A 69 -1.18 0.15 -14.86
C GLY A 69 -1.73 -0.44 -13.56
N PRO A 70 -3.06 -0.47 -13.40
CA PRO A 70 -3.66 -1.38 -12.43
C PRO A 70 -3.41 -2.82 -12.89
N VAL A 71 -2.94 -3.68 -11.98
CA VAL A 71 -2.65 -5.09 -12.26
C VAL A 71 -3.71 -5.94 -11.57
N THR A 72 -4.31 -6.86 -12.31
CA THR A 72 -5.21 -7.87 -11.75
C THR A 72 -4.41 -9.15 -11.52
N VAL A 73 -4.31 -9.58 -10.27
CA VAL A 73 -3.68 -10.84 -9.87
C VAL A 73 -4.76 -11.87 -9.60
N SER A 74 -4.77 -12.96 -10.36
CA SER A 74 -5.71 -14.07 -10.16
C SER A 74 -5.19 -15.06 -9.12
N PHE A 75 -6.12 -15.64 -8.38
CA PHE A 75 -5.86 -16.64 -7.34
C PHE A 75 -6.59 -17.93 -7.65
N VAL A 76 -6.11 -19.02 -7.05
CA VAL A 76 -6.78 -20.32 -7.06
C VAL A 76 -7.24 -20.62 -5.65
N ALA A 77 -8.52 -20.94 -5.46
CA ALA A 77 -9.03 -21.29 -4.14
C ALA A 77 -8.30 -22.52 -3.57
N PRO A 78 -7.96 -22.52 -2.27
CA PRO A 78 -7.44 -23.70 -1.60
C PRO A 78 -8.43 -24.86 -1.63
N THR A 79 -7.90 -26.09 -1.53
CA THR A 79 -8.72 -27.31 -1.62
C THR A 79 -8.86 -28.04 -0.29
N THR A 80 -7.85 -28.02 0.57
CA THR A 80 -7.83 -28.82 1.81
C THR A 80 -7.79 -27.95 3.06
N ASN A 81 -6.91 -26.95 3.10
CA ASN A 81 -6.84 -26.01 4.22
C ASN A 81 -6.79 -24.56 3.72
N PRO A 82 -7.15 -23.57 4.56
CA PRO A 82 -6.92 -22.18 4.24
C PRO A 82 -5.45 -21.90 3.92
N ARG A 83 -5.17 -20.81 3.20
CA ARG A 83 -3.81 -20.34 2.97
C ARG A 83 -3.75 -18.82 2.98
N ILE A 84 -2.57 -18.26 3.18
CA ILE A 84 -2.32 -16.82 2.98
C ILE A 84 -1.34 -16.69 1.85
N ASP A 85 -1.71 -15.93 0.83
CA ASP A 85 -0.80 -15.52 -0.23
C ASP A 85 -0.33 -14.08 0.04
N ARG A 86 0.81 -13.70 -0.53
CA ARG A 86 1.30 -12.31 -0.46
C ARG A 86 1.53 -11.74 -1.85
N LEU A 87 1.24 -10.45 -1.96
CA LEU A 87 1.62 -9.64 -3.10
C LEU A 87 2.77 -8.74 -2.69
N ALA A 88 3.75 -8.64 -3.56
CA ALA A 88 4.91 -7.78 -3.41
C ALA A 88 5.12 -6.96 -4.69
N ILE A 89 5.91 -5.90 -4.59
CA ILE A 89 6.24 -5.01 -5.70
C ILE A 89 7.73 -5.17 -5.97
N ASP A 90 8.10 -5.48 -7.21
CA ASP A 90 9.49 -5.36 -7.65
C ASP A 90 9.84 -3.86 -7.73
N PRO A 91 10.76 -3.35 -6.90
CA PRO A 91 11.08 -1.93 -6.86
C PRO A 91 11.78 -1.42 -8.13
N LYS A 92 12.33 -2.30 -8.99
CA LYS A 92 13.00 -1.91 -10.24
C LYS A 92 12.01 -1.70 -11.37
N THR A 93 10.93 -2.48 -11.39
CA THR A 93 9.96 -2.53 -12.50
C THR A 93 8.57 -2.06 -12.10
N GLY A 94 8.28 -1.94 -10.80
CA GLY A 94 6.94 -1.70 -10.28
C GLY A 94 5.95 -2.84 -10.54
N THR A 95 6.41 -4.01 -10.98
CA THR A 95 5.56 -5.17 -11.25
C THR A 95 5.11 -5.83 -9.95
N ILE A 96 3.88 -6.35 -9.93
CA ILE A 96 3.36 -7.13 -8.81
C ILE A 96 3.82 -8.57 -8.91
N VAL A 97 4.44 -9.07 -7.85
CA VAL A 97 4.90 -10.44 -7.68
C VAL A 97 3.96 -11.15 -6.70
N HIS A 98 3.46 -12.33 -7.08
CA HIS A 98 2.60 -13.16 -6.24
C HIS A 98 3.40 -14.29 -5.59
N HIS A 99 3.36 -14.33 -4.27
CA HIS A 99 3.95 -15.38 -3.45
C HIS A 99 2.84 -16.23 -2.86
N GLN A 100 2.72 -17.48 -3.34
CA GLN A 100 1.73 -18.41 -2.83
C GLN A 100 2.19 -19.00 -1.49
N GLY A 101 1.32 -18.98 -0.49
CA GLY A 101 1.57 -19.65 0.79
C GLY A 101 1.17 -21.14 0.78
N PRO A 102 1.67 -21.92 1.74
CA PRO A 102 1.23 -23.30 1.91
C PRO A 102 -0.17 -23.36 2.54
N GLU A 103 -0.96 -24.34 2.13
CA GLU A 103 -2.22 -24.68 2.81
C GLU A 103 -1.94 -25.22 4.22
N SER A 104 -2.58 -24.66 5.25
CA SER A 104 -2.41 -25.07 6.65
C SER A 104 -3.64 -24.69 7.48
N ALA A 105 -3.95 -25.47 8.51
CA ALA A 105 -5.01 -25.13 9.47
C ALA A 105 -4.73 -23.80 10.19
N THR A 106 -3.45 -23.41 10.29
CA THR A 106 -3.00 -22.08 10.71
C THR A 106 -2.05 -21.55 9.63
N PRO A 107 -2.56 -20.85 8.61
CA PRO A 107 -1.78 -20.44 7.46
C PRO A 107 -0.59 -19.53 7.84
N PRO A 108 0.66 -19.92 7.54
CA PRO A 108 1.76 -18.98 7.59
C PRO A 108 1.76 -18.11 6.33
N ALA A 109 1.95 -16.80 6.49
CA ALA A 109 2.18 -15.93 5.35
C ALA A 109 3.59 -16.21 4.76
N PRO A 110 3.73 -16.33 3.42
CA PRO A 110 5.04 -16.55 2.81
C PRO A 110 5.99 -15.37 3.08
N GLY A 111 7.28 -15.66 3.12
CA GLY A 111 8.31 -14.63 3.18
C GLY A 111 8.32 -13.80 1.90
N ILE A 112 8.59 -12.50 2.02
CA ILE A 112 8.85 -11.63 0.86
C ILE A 112 10.37 -11.50 0.72
N PRO A 113 10.94 -11.75 -0.48
CA PRO A 113 12.36 -11.52 -0.75
C PRO A 113 12.82 -10.11 -0.37
N ALA A 114 14.08 -9.99 0.08
CA ALA A 114 14.61 -8.73 0.60
C ALA A 114 14.69 -7.60 -0.45
N ASP A 115 14.71 -7.96 -1.72
CA ASP A 115 14.74 -7.06 -2.87
C ASP A 115 13.34 -6.65 -3.37
N GLU A 116 12.27 -7.07 -2.69
CA GLU A 116 10.90 -6.68 -3.00
C GLU A 116 10.28 -5.80 -1.90
N LEU A 117 9.21 -5.09 -2.24
CA LEU A 117 8.42 -4.28 -1.30
C LEU A 117 7.10 -4.98 -0.99
N PRO A 118 6.66 -5.07 0.27
CA PRO A 118 5.36 -5.64 0.60
C PRO A 118 4.22 -4.78 0.04
N CYS A 119 3.17 -5.45 -0.45
CA CYS A 119 1.95 -4.82 -0.95
C CYS A 119 0.73 -5.27 -0.17
N ALA A 120 0.46 -6.59 -0.12
CA ALA A 120 -0.72 -7.12 0.56
C ALA A 120 -0.53 -8.57 1.05
N LYS A 121 -1.30 -8.95 2.06
CA LYS A 121 -1.68 -10.36 2.32
C LYS A 121 -3.09 -10.58 1.81
N VAL A 122 -3.33 -11.79 1.29
CA VAL A 122 -4.64 -12.23 0.85
C VAL A 122 -4.95 -13.53 1.58
N ALA A 123 -5.95 -13.49 2.47
CA ALA A 123 -6.43 -14.66 3.17
C ALA A 123 -7.38 -15.45 2.26
N LEU A 124 -7.09 -16.73 2.04
CA LEU A 124 -7.90 -17.59 1.20
C LEU A 124 -8.50 -18.75 2.00
N SER A 125 -9.82 -18.91 1.90
CA SER A 125 -10.57 -20.01 2.50
C SER A 125 -10.85 -21.11 1.48
N VAL A 126 -10.99 -22.35 1.95
CA VAL A 126 -11.28 -23.51 1.08
C VAL A 126 -12.58 -23.28 0.31
N GLY A 127 -12.55 -23.47 -1.01
CA GLY A 127 -13.73 -23.36 -1.87
C GLY A 127 -14.29 -21.94 -2.06
N MET A 128 -13.57 -20.90 -1.62
CA MET A 128 -14.02 -19.52 -1.85
C MET A 128 -14.10 -19.20 -3.35
N SER A 129 -15.06 -18.37 -3.75
CA SER A 129 -15.27 -17.94 -5.14
C SER A 129 -14.94 -16.47 -5.39
N GLU A 130 -14.74 -15.71 -4.32
CA GLU A 130 -14.49 -14.27 -4.37
C GLU A 130 -13.51 -13.84 -3.29
N ILE A 131 -12.68 -12.86 -3.63
CA ILE A 131 -11.83 -12.13 -2.68
C ILE A 131 -12.43 -10.74 -2.58
N THR A 132 -12.90 -10.38 -1.38
CA THR A 132 -13.40 -9.05 -1.07
C THR A 132 -12.33 -8.24 -0.34
N ASN A 133 -12.60 -6.96 -0.10
CA ASN A 133 -11.71 -6.12 0.70
C ASN A 133 -11.50 -6.64 2.14
N GLN A 134 -12.35 -7.54 2.65
CA GLN A 134 -12.18 -8.14 3.99
C GLN A 134 -11.06 -9.18 4.04
N GLU A 135 -10.77 -9.84 2.92
CA GLU A 135 -9.71 -10.84 2.80
C GLU A 135 -8.33 -10.21 2.50
N ILE A 136 -8.29 -8.92 2.19
CA ILE A 136 -7.07 -8.19 1.80
C ILE A 136 -6.56 -7.40 3.00
N THR A 137 -5.33 -7.69 3.43
CA THR A 137 -4.61 -6.84 4.38
C THR A 137 -3.56 -6.05 3.60
N ASP A 138 -3.70 -4.73 3.57
CA ASP A 138 -2.67 -3.83 3.02
C ASP A 138 -1.41 -3.85 3.90
N GLU A 139 -0.26 -4.09 3.27
CA GLU A 139 1.05 -4.15 3.94
C GLU A 139 2.04 -3.15 3.36
N ARG A 140 1.58 -2.18 2.55
CA ARG A 140 2.45 -1.18 1.94
C ARG A 140 3.19 -0.38 3.00
N VAL A 141 4.51 -0.29 2.84
CA VAL A 141 5.33 0.62 3.65
C VAL A 141 5.49 1.94 2.90
N LEU A 142 4.66 2.93 3.25
CA LEU A 142 4.58 4.19 2.49
C LEU A 142 5.88 5.00 2.46
N ASN A 143 6.81 4.75 3.40
CA ASN A 143 8.15 5.34 3.37
C ASN A 143 9.02 4.83 2.19
N ARG A 144 8.69 3.67 1.61
CA ARG A 144 9.35 3.09 0.43
C ARG A 144 8.48 3.20 -0.83
N VAL A 145 7.19 3.48 -0.68
CA VAL A 145 6.20 3.49 -1.78
C VAL A 145 5.55 4.86 -1.97
N GLY A 146 6.29 5.95 -1.73
CA GLY A 146 5.93 7.29 -2.22
C GLY A 146 6.17 8.46 -1.28
N LEU A 147 6.07 8.27 0.04
CA LEU A 147 6.30 9.35 1.02
C LEU A 147 7.78 9.50 1.42
N GLY A 148 8.64 8.55 1.04
CA GLY A 148 10.06 8.61 1.36
C GLY A 148 10.30 8.73 2.87
N ASN A 149 11.34 9.49 3.25
CA ASN A 149 11.69 9.72 4.64
C ASN A 149 10.61 10.50 5.44
N ALA A 150 9.65 11.15 4.77
CA ALA A 150 8.57 11.86 5.45
C ALA A 150 7.59 10.89 6.16
N ALA A 151 7.50 9.63 5.73
CA ALA A 151 6.71 8.60 6.44
C ALA A 151 7.53 7.81 7.49
N GLY A 152 8.83 8.08 7.61
CA GLY A 152 9.70 7.44 8.61
C GLY A 152 9.83 8.19 9.93
N GLN A 153 9.30 9.42 10.03
CA GLN A 153 9.47 10.27 11.20
C GLN A 153 8.62 9.86 12.41
N ASP A 154 7.63 8.98 12.24
CA ASP A 154 6.79 8.47 13.33
C ASP A 154 7.39 7.22 14.02
N HIS A 155 8.51 6.70 13.51
CA HIS A 155 9.24 5.55 14.08
C HIS A 155 10.61 5.92 14.66
N ALA A 156 10.86 7.20 14.97
CA ALA A 156 11.90 7.51 15.93
C ALA A 156 11.43 6.97 17.30
N PRO A 157 12.03 5.92 17.87
CA PRO A 157 11.78 5.68 19.29
C PRO A 157 12.18 6.96 20.02
N LEU A 158 11.32 7.44 20.91
CA LEU A 158 11.62 8.48 21.90
C LEU A 158 12.69 7.98 22.90
N SER A 159 13.81 7.44 22.42
CA SER A 159 14.91 6.94 23.22
C SER A 159 16.23 7.02 22.45
N LYS A 160 16.70 8.24 22.20
CA LYS A 160 18.11 8.61 22.41
C LYS A 160 18.25 10.13 22.35
N ALA A 161 18.05 10.77 23.50
CA ALA A 161 18.65 12.07 23.75
C ALA A 161 20.17 11.92 23.62
N ALA A 162 20.75 12.40 22.53
CA ALA A 162 22.19 12.46 22.37
C ALA A 162 22.71 13.59 23.27
N ALA A 163 23.35 13.20 24.38
CA ALA A 163 24.19 14.10 25.16
C ALA A 163 25.30 14.65 24.25
N TYR A 164 25.25 15.94 23.96
CA TYR A 164 26.31 16.66 23.26
C TYR A 164 27.32 17.14 24.31
N THR A 165 28.40 16.38 24.49
CA THR A 165 29.56 16.85 25.27
C THR A 165 30.53 17.53 24.31
N VAL A 166 30.62 18.85 24.39
CA VAL A 166 31.69 19.62 23.73
C VAL A 166 32.96 19.38 24.52
N GLN A 167 33.97 18.77 23.90
CA GLN A 167 35.34 18.86 24.39
C GLN A 167 35.97 20.14 23.83
N LEU A 168 36.43 21.00 24.74
CA LEU A 168 37.37 22.09 24.48
C LEU A 168 38.79 21.57 24.64
#